data_AF-A0A1S2R0N0-F1
#
_entry.id   AF-A0A1S2R0N0-F1
#
_cell.length_a   1.000
_cell.length_b   1.000
_cell.length_c   1.000
_cell.angle_alpha   90.00
_cell.angle_beta   90.00
_cell.angle_gamma   90.00
#
_symmetry.space_group_name_H-M   'P 1'
#
loop_
_entity.id
_entity.type
_entity.pdbx_description
1 polymer ?
#
loop_
_entity_poly.entity_id
_entity_poly.type
_entity_poly.pdbx_seq_one_letter_code
_entity_poly.pdbx_strand_id
1 'polypeptide(L)'
;MFENLTGLFQKMVTNKSLVLGALTGTVGAFVDAMFQAKGFKEMHMYIAAALAIIVFLDYVVGVRVAKKNGSYKSSIGIDAVIRDGVIFLVVSVGWIFDQLLGTGALVFGILAFSFGYHNLQSFGANLYVLGWDKYFPMWLFKILESEINAKIRKIQNKGADQ
;
A
#
# COMPACT_ATOMS: atom_id res chain seq x y z
N MET A 1 -31.76 29.59 -21.58
CA MET A 1 -31.13 28.25 -21.64
C MET A 1 -29.83 28.19 -20.84
N PHE A 2 -28.91 29.16 -20.98
CA PHE A 2 -27.65 29.22 -20.21
C PHE A 2 -27.83 29.42 -18.69
N GLU A 3 -28.82 30.22 -18.24
CA GLU A 3 -29.10 30.42 -16.80
C GLU A 3 -29.54 29.14 -16.07
N ASN A 4 -30.24 28.24 -16.76
CA ASN A 4 -30.62 26.95 -16.19
C ASN A 4 -29.40 26.00 -16.05
N LEU A 5 -28.42 26.13 -16.94
CA LEU A 5 -27.21 25.29 -16.93
C LEU A 5 -26.26 25.68 -15.79
N THR A 6 -26.05 26.99 -15.59
CA THR A 6 -25.23 27.51 -14.49
C THR A 6 -25.86 27.20 -13.14
N GLY A 7 -27.19 27.32 -13.02
CA GLY A 7 -27.93 26.92 -11.81
C GLY A 7 -27.83 25.43 -11.49
N LEU A 8 -27.83 24.55 -12.51
CA LEU A 8 -27.62 23.10 -12.33
C LEU A 8 -26.17 22.78 -11.94
N PHE A 9 -25.19 23.42 -12.56
CA PHE A 9 -23.78 23.24 -12.21
C PHE A 9 -23.51 23.65 -10.76
N GLN A 10 -24.04 24.79 -10.34
CA GLN A 10 -23.92 25.27 -8.96
C GLN A 10 -24.57 24.28 -7.97
N LYS A 11 -25.71 23.68 -8.32
CA LYS A 11 -26.32 22.60 -7.51
C LYS A 11 -25.45 21.34 -7.44
N MET A 12 -24.79 20.95 -8.53
CA MET A 12 -23.90 19.78 -8.54
C MET A 12 -22.62 20.01 -7.74
N VAL A 13 -22.07 21.22 -7.76
CA VAL A 13 -20.93 21.63 -6.94
C VAL A 13 -21.32 21.63 -5.46
N THR A 14 -22.45 22.24 -5.10
CA THR A 14 -22.95 22.29 -3.72
C THR A 14 -23.24 20.90 -3.15
N ASN A 15 -23.82 20.01 -3.95
CA ASN A 15 -24.16 18.65 -3.51
C ASN A 15 -22.98 17.67 -3.53
N LYS A 16 -21.76 18.13 -3.84
CA LYS A 16 -20.55 17.30 -4.03
C LYS A 16 -20.71 16.19 -5.07
N SER A 17 -21.80 16.18 -5.85
CA SER A 17 -22.08 15.12 -6.82
C SER A 17 -21.09 15.15 -7.97
N LEU A 18 -20.57 16.33 -8.31
CA LEU A 18 -19.49 16.48 -9.29
C LEU A 18 -18.19 15.86 -8.80
N VAL A 19 -17.83 16.09 -7.53
CA VAL A 19 -16.64 15.48 -6.91
C VAL A 19 -16.81 13.96 -6.84
N LEU A 20 -17.96 13.48 -6.40
CA LEU A 20 -18.25 12.06 -6.36
C LEU A 20 -18.17 11.41 -7.75
N GLY A 21 -18.77 12.05 -8.77
CA GLY A 21 -18.73 11.57 -10.15
C GLY A 21 -17.32 11.56 -10.75
N ALA A 22 -16.50 12.55 -10.42
CA ALA A 22 -15.09 12.57 -10.84
C ALA A 22 -14.28 11.45 -10.15
N LEU A 23 -14.49 11.22 -8.86
CA LEU A 23 -13.83 10.14 -8.12
C LEU A 23 -14.25 8.76 -8.63
N THR A 24 -15.54 8.52 -8.84
CA THR A 24 -16.01 7.22 -9.34
C THR A 24 -15.62 7.01 -10.80
N GLY A 25 -15.64 8.06 -11.62
CA GLY A 25 -15.18 8.01 -13.01
C GLY A 25 -13.69 7.67 -13.13
N THR A 26 -12.84 8.27 -12.29
CA THR A 26 -11.39 7.96 -12.28
C THR A 26 -11.11 6.54 -11.81
N VAL A 27 -11.76 6.08 -10.74
CA VAL A 27 -11.65 4.68 -10.28
C VAL A 27 -12.15 3.71 -11.35
N GLY A 28 -13.28 4.01 -11.99
CA GLY A 28 -13.84 3.20 -13.07
C GLY A 28 -12.90 3.10 -14.27
N ALA A 29 -12.33 4.22 -14.71
CA ALA A 29 -11.36 4.25 -15.81
C ALA A 29 -10.09 3.46 -15.47
N PHE A 30 -9.61 3.54 -14.22
CA PHE A 30 -8.48 2.74 -13.76
C PHE A 30 -8.79 1.24 -13.78
N VAL A 31 -9.94 0.83 -13.26
CA VAL A 31 -10.37 -0.59 -13.26
C VAL A 31 -10.57 -1.10 -14.68
N ASP A 32 -11.16 -0.31 -15.57
CA ASP A 32 -11.30 -0.65 -16.98
C ASP A 32 -9.92 -0.82 -17.65
N ALA A 33 -8.97 0.08 -17.40
CA ALA A 33 -7.59 -0.05 -17.88
C ALA A 33 -6.92 -1.35 -17.37
N MET A 34 -7.21 -1.77 -16.13
CA MET A 34 -6.72 -3.05 -15.58
C MET A 34 -7.29 -4.24 -16.34
N PHE A 35 -8.58 -4.25 -16.68
CA PHE A 35 -9.18 -5.32 -17.50
C PHE A 35 -8.58 -5.39 -18.91
N GLN A 36 -8.24 -4.23 -19.48
CA GLN A 36 -7.68 -4.14 -20.84
C GLN A 36 -6.18 -4.47 -20.90
N ALA A 37 -5.48 -4.49 -19.75
CA ALA A 37 -4.04 -4.74 -19.69
C ALA A 37 -3.70 -6.21 -19.97
N LYS A 38 -3.42 -6.55 -21.24
CA LYS A 38 -3.08 -7.92 -21.65
C LYS A 38 -1.58 -8.20 -21.60
N GLY A 39 -1.22 -9.38 -21.11
CA GLY A 39 0.17 -9.82 -20.96
C GLY A 39 0.95 -8.98 -19.93
N PHE A 40 2.21 -9.34 -19.71
CA PHE A 40 3.09 -8.59 -18.81
C PHE A 40 3.68 -7.36 -19.53
N LYS A 41 2.96 -6.24 -19.48
CA LYS A 41 3.31 -4.97 -20.12
C LYS A 41 3.47 -3.83 -19.10
N GLU A 42 3.45 -2.58 -19.57
CA GLU A 42 3.69 -1.37 -18.78
C GLU A 42 2.95 -1.33 -17.44
N MET A 43 1.64 -1.59 -17.43
CA MET A 43 0.85 -1.55 -16.20
C MET A 43 1.32 -2.56 -15.14
N HIS A 44 1.61 -3.80 -15.55
CA HIS A 44 2.11 -4.82 -14.64
C HIS A 44 3.49 -4.45 -14.09
N MET A 45 4.35 -3.89 -14.94
CA MET A 45 5.68 -3.42 -14.54
C MET A 45 5.59 -2.29 -13.51
N TYR A 46 4.71 -1.30 -13.70
CA TYR A 46 4.55 -0.20 -12.74
C TYR A 46 4.02 -0.69 -11.38
N ILE A 47 3.04 -1.58 -11.39
CA ILE A 47 2.49 -2.16 -10.15
C ILE A 47 3.55 -3.01 -9.43
N ALA A 48 4.29 -3.86 -10.17
CA ALA A 48 5.37 -4.66 -9.60
C ALA A 48 6.50 -3.79 -9.03
N ALA A 49 6.88 -2.73 -9.74
CA ALA A 49 7.91 -1.79 -9.29
C ALA A 49 7.47 -1.04 -8.03
N ALA A 50 6.21 -0.59 -7.97
CA ALA A 50 5.67 0.05 -6.77
C ALA A 50 5.71 -0.90 -5.56
N LEU A 51 5.27 -2.16 -5.74
CA LEU A 51 5.35 -3.18 -4.69
C LEU A 51 6.80 -3.41 -4.24
N ALA A 52 7.74 -3.55 -5.18
CA ALA A 52 9.16 -3.72 -4.88
C ALA A 52 9.74 -2.58 -4.05
N ILE A 53 9.44 -1.34 -4.41
CA ILE A 53 9.91 -0.18 -3.64
C ILE A 53 9.32 -0.20 -2.23
N ILE A 54 8.02 -0.45 -2.09
CA ILE A 54 7.33 -0.49 -0.79
C ILE A 54 7.93 -1.57 0.12
N VAL A 55 8.05 -2.79 -0.40
CA VAL A 55 8.59 -3.94 0.33
C VAL A 55 10.04 -3.68 0.77
N PHE A 56 10.86 -3.14 -0.15
CA PHE A 56 12.24 -2.77 0.15
C PHE A 56 12.34 -1.70 1.24
N LEU A 57 11.50 -0.65 1.18
CA LEU A 57 11.47 0.40 2.20
C LEU A 57 11.07 -0.15 3.57
N ASP A 58 10.03 -0.99 3.65
CA ASP A 58 9.62 -1.65 4.90
C ASP A 58 10.77 -2.48 5.48
N TYR A 59 11.46 -3.26 4.65
CA TYR A 59 12.61 -4.07 5.05
C TYR A 59 13.73 -3.20 5.66
N VAL A 60 14.16 -2.15 4.96
CA VAL A 60 15.26 -1.28 5.40
C VAL A 60 14.93 -0.62 6.74
N VAL A 61 13.74 -0.06 6.88
CA VAL A 61 13.33 0.61 8.12
C VAL A 61 13.12 -0.41 9.24
N GLY A 62 12.54 -1.58 8.94
CA GLY A 62 12.37 -2.67 9.91
C GLY A 62 13.70 -3.18 10.47
N VAL A 63 14.69 -3.40 9.62
CA VAL A 63 16.06 -3.76 10.06
C VAL A 63 16.67 -2.66 10.93
N ARG A 64 16.45 -1.39 10.58
CA ARG A 64 16.96 -0.26 11.38
C ARG A 64 16.32 -0.21 12.77
N VAL A 65 15.01 -0.44 12.87
CA VAL A 65 14.30 -0.55 14.16
C VAL A 65 14.86 -1.71 14.99
N ALA A 66 15.03 -2.89 14.38
CA ALA A 66 15.56 -4.05 15.09
C ALA A 66 16.95 -3.79 15.67
N LYS A 67 17.82 -3.12 14.91
CA LYS A 67 19.16 -2.70 15.36
C LYS A 67 19.11 -1.66 16.47
N LYS A 68 18.24 -0.64 16.36
CA LYS A 68 18.06 0.41 17.39
C LYS A 68 17.63 -0.20 18.74
N ASN A 69 16.78 -1.22 18.71
CA ASN A 69 16.22 -1.84 19.90
C ASN A 69 17.01 -3.07 20.38
N GLY A 70 18.24 -3.29 19.89
CA GLY A 70 19.08 -4.44 20.30
C GLY A 70 18.49 -5.82 19.98
N SER A 71 17.44 -5.88 19.16
CA SER A 71 16.66 -7.09 18.87
C SER A 71 17.04 -7.74 17.53
N TYR A 72 18.03 -7.18 16.85
CA TYR A 72 18.48 -7.69 15.56
C TYR A 72 19.16 -9.06 15.70
N LYS A 73 18.66 -10.02 14.94
CA LYS A 73 19.27 -11.33 14.70
C LYS A 73 19.32 -11.55 13.20
N SER A 74 20.35 -12.22 12.69
CA SER A 74 20.48 -12.50 11.26
C SER A 74 19.28 -13.27 10.71
N SER A 75 18.68 -14.16 11.51
CA SER A 75 17.44 -14.88 11.16
C SER A 75 16.29 -13.93 10.83
N ILE A 76 16.11 -12.84 11.59
CA ILE A 76 15.04 -11.85 11.35
C ILE A 76 15.19 -11.21 9.96
N GLY A 77 16.42 -10.90 9.55
CA GLY A 77 16.69 -10.33 8.23
C GLY A 77 16.42 -11.32 7.11
N ILE A 78 16.82 -12.59 7.29
CA ILE A 78 16.60 -13.65 6.30
C ILE A 78 15.11 -13.98 6.18
N ASP A 79 14.41 -14.13 7.30
CA ASP A 79 12.98 -14.42 7.34
C ASP A 79 12.16 -13.32 6.63
N ALA A 80 12.55 -12.06 6.80
CA ALA A 80 11.91 -10.95 6.10
C ALA A 80 12.11 -11.03 4.57
N VAL A 81 13.32 -11.36 4.10
CA VAL A 81 13.58 -11.55 2.66
C VAL A 81 12.80 -12.74 2.09
N ILE A 82 12.71 -13.86 2.83
CA ILE A 82 11.94 -15.03 2.41
C ILE A 82 10.46 -14.67 2.29
N ARG A 83 9.88 -14.00 3.30
CA ARG A 83 8.50 -13.51 3.29
C ARG A 83 8.25 -12.62 2.07
N ASP A 84 9.15 -11.68 1.81
CA ASP A 84 9.04 -10.75 0.69
C ASP A 84 9.12 -11.48 -0.66
N GLY A 85 9.99 -12.50 -0.78
CA GLY A 85 10.01 -13.39 -1.95
C GLY A 85 8.69 -14.16 -2.15
N VAL A 86 8.09 -14.66 -1.07
CA VAL A 86 6.78 -15.33 -1.13
C VAL A 86 5.69 -14.36 -1.62
N ILE A 87 5.71 -13.09 -1.18
CA ILE A 87 4.77 -12.07 -1.66
C ILE A 87 4.86 -11.93 -3.19
N PHE A 88 6.07 -11.82 -3.75
CA PHE A 88 6.24 -11.73 -5.21
C PHE A 88 5.76 -12.97 -5.95
N LEU A 89 5.96 -14.16 -5.38
CA LEU A 89 5.46 -15.40 -5.98
C LEU A 89 3.92 -15.44 -5.96
N VAL A 90 3.28 -15.07 -4.86
CA VAL A 90 1.80 -15.00 -4.76
C VAL A 90 1.23 -14.00 -5.75
N VAL A 91 1.85 -12.83 -5.89
CA VAL A 91 1.43 -11.82 -6.87
C VAL A 91 1.62 -12.34 -8.30
N SER A 92 2.71 -13.05 -8.58
CA SER A 92 2.95 -13.69 -9.89
C SER A 92 1.90 -14.75 -10.22
N VAL A 93 1.42 -15.50 -9.23
CA VAL A 93 0.27 -16.42 -9.40
C VAL A 93 -0.99 -15.65 -9.79
N GLY A 94 -1.21 -14.46 -9.23
CA GLY A 94 -2.28 -13.56 -9.67
C GLY A 94 -2.21 -13.21 -11.15
N TRP A 95 -1.01 -12.90 -11.65
CA TRP A 95 -0.80 -12.63 -13.08
C TRP A 95 -1.12 -13.86 -13.96
N ILE A 96 -0.75 -15.06 -13.51
CA ILE A 96 -1.10 -16.31 -14.20
C ILE A 96 -2.63 -16.46 -14.26
N PHE A 97 -3.33 -16.26 -13.15
CA PHE A 97 -4.80 -16.27 -13.14
C PHE A 97 -5.39 -15.22 -14.09
N ASP A 98 -4.82 -14.02 -14.17
CA ASP A 98 -5.28 -13.03 -15.11
C ASP A 98 -5.14 -13.45 -16.57
N GLN A 99 -4.07 -14.17 -16.92
CA GLN A 99 -3.92 -14.73 -18.27
C GLN A 99 -4.89 -15.89 -18.53
N LEU A 100 -5.17 -16.74 -17.52
CA LEU A 100 -6.10 -17.86 -17.64
C LEU A 100 -7.56 -17.39 -17.77
N LEU A 101 -7.94 -16.38 -17.00
CA LEU A 101 -9.31 -15.86 -16.93
C LEU A 101 -9.58 -14.72 -17.92
N GLY A 102 -8.53 -14.20 -18.57
CA GLY A 102 -8.63 -13.05 -19.47
C GLY A 102 -8.99 -11.75 -18.75
N THR A 103 -8.69 -11.63 -17.45
CA THR A 103 -9.01 -10.47 -16.60
C THR A 103 -7.95 -9.36 -16.65
N GLY A 104 -6.97 -9.48 -17.55
CA GLY A 104 -5.98 -8.44 -17.82
C GLY A 104 -4.90 -8.37 -16.74
N ALA A 105 -5.05 -7.44 -15.81
CA ALA A 105 -4.15 -7.23 -14.66
C ALA A 105 -4.87 -7.27 -13.31
N LEU A 106 -6.17 -7.60 -13.27
CA LEU A 106 -7.02 -7.35 -12.13
C LEU A 106 -6.64 -8.17 -10.89
N VAL A 107 -6.48 -9.48 -11.02
CA VAL A 107 -6.13 -10.38 -9.92
C VAL A 107 -4.72 -10.06 -9.42
N PHE A 108 -3.77 -9.91 -10.32
CA PHE A 108 -2.41 -9.46 -10.05
C PHE A 108 -2.40 -8.14 -9.27
N GLY A 109 -3.15 -7.14 -9.76
CA GLY A 109 -3.22 -5.82 -9.16
C GLY A 109 -3.82 -5.85 -7.76
N ILE A 110 -4.95 -6.53 -7.56
CA ILE A 110 -5.58 -6.66 -6.23
C ILE A 110 -4.60 -7.27 -5.23
N LEU A 111 -3.90 -8.34 -5.60
CA LEU A 111 -2.91 -8.96 -4.71
C LEU A 111 -1.76 -8.00 -4.43
N ALA A 112 -1.18 -7.38 -5.47
CA ALA A 112 -0.07 -6.44 -5.32
C ALA A 112 -0.43 -5.24 -4.43
N PHE A 113 -1.61 -4.64 -4.63
CA PHE A 113 -2.09 -3.54 -3.79
C PHE A 113 -2.38 -3.98 -2.36
N SER A 114 -2.93 -5.18 -2.14
CA SER A 114 -3.21 -5.71 -0.80
C SER A 114 -1.92 -5.92 0.00
N PHE A 115 -0.91 -6.56 -0.58
CA PHE A 115 0.40 -6.72 0.07
C PHE A 115 1.11 -5.38 0.24
N GLY A 116 1.09 -4.52 -0.79
CA GLY A 116 1.65 -3.17 -0.72
C GLY A 116 1.04 -2.35 0.41
N TYR A 117 -0.27 -2.42 0.60
CA TYR A 117 -0.96 -1.75 1.69
C TYR A 117 -0.47 -2.24 3.06
N HIS A 118 -0.41 -3.55 3.29
CA HIS A 118 0.09 -4.09 4.56
C HIS A 118 1.56 -3.73 4.83
N ASN A 119 2.42 -3.76 3.82
CA ASN A 119 3.82 -3.35 3.96
C ASN A 119 3.93 -1.85 4.25
N LEU A 120 3.09 -0.99 3.66
CA LEU A 120 3.03 0.44 3.98
C LEU A 120 2.61 0.71 5.43
N GLN A 121 1.65 -0.06 5.96
CA GLN A 121 1.26 0.04 7.37
C GLN A 121 2.44 -0.30 8.29
N SER A 122 3.13 -1.41 8.02
CA SER A 122 4.32 -1.81 8.78
C SER A 122 5.43 -0.77 8.69
N PHE A 123 5.69 -0.24 7.49
CA PHE A 123 6.69 0.79 7.24
C PHE A 123 6.40 2.05 8.04
N GLY A 124 5.16 2.57 7.98
CA GLY A 124 4.77 3.77 8.73
C GLY A 124 4.88 3.59 10.25
N ALA A 125 4.50 2.42 10.76
CA ALA A 125 4.71 2.12 12.19
C ALA A 125 6.20 2.05 12.57
N ASN A 126 7.05 1.50 11.69
CA ASN A 126 8.49 1.46 11.90
C ASN A 126 9.11 2.88 11.89
N LEU A 127 8.66 3.76 10.99
CA LEU A 127 9.09 5.17 10.96
C LEU A 127 8.80 5.87 12.28
N TYR A 128 7.59 5.67 12.83
CA TYR A 128 7.19 6.26 14.10
C TYR A 128 8.07 5.76 15.25
N VAL A 129 8.32 4.45 15.33
CA VAL A 129 9.21 3.85 16.35
C VAL A 129 10.66 4.38 16.24
N LEU A 130 11.11 4.73 15.04
CA LEU A 130 12.41 5.38 14.86
C LEU A 130 12.44 6.83 15.35
N GLY A 131 11.28 7.49 15.52
CA GLY A 131 11.16 8.93 15.77
C GLY A 131 11.35 9.76 14.49
N TRP A 132 11.01 9.18 13.33
CA TRP A 132 11.08 9.85 12.03
C TRP A 132 9.76 10.52 11.64
N ASP A 133 8.74 10.42 12.48
CA ASP A 133 7.41 10.98 12.30
C ASP A 133 7.40 12.48 11.97
N LYS A 134 8.33 13.24 12.55
CA LYS A 134 8.54 14.67 12.25
C LYS A 134 8.86 15.00 10.78
N TYR A 135 9.30 14.03 9.97
CA TYR A 135 9.61 14.23 8.56
C TYR A 135 8.44 13.90 7.63
N PHE A 136 7.33 13.41 8.18
CA PHE A 136 6.18 12.93 7.42
C PHE A 136 4.90 13.64 7.89
N PRO A 137 3.87 13.72 7.04
CA PRO A 137 2.65 14.42 7.41
C PRO A 137 1.87 13.65 8.49
N MET A 138 1.33 14.38 9.48
CA MET A 138 0.72 13.77 10.67
C MET A 138 -0.48 12.86 10.37
N TRP A 139 -1.24 13.15 9.31
CA TRP A 139 -2.39 12.34 8.91
C TRP A 139 -2.01 10.88 8.64
N LEU A 140 -0.77 10.63 8.17
CA LEU A 140 -0.28 9.28 7.91
C LEU A 140 -0.29 8.43 9.17
N PHE A 141 0.26 8.94 10.27
CA PHE A 141 0.36 8.18 11.52
C PHE A 141 -0.97 8.02 12.23
N LYS A 142 -1.91 8.97 12.05
CA LYS A 142 -3.27 8.83 12.58
C LYS A 142 -4.00 7.62 11.99
N ILE A 143 -3.80 7.33 10.70
CA ILE A 143 -4.39 6.15 10.06
C ILE A 143 -3.73 4.85 10.56
N LEU A 144 -2.50 4.93 11.04
CA LEU A 144 -1.68 3.79 11.46
C LEU A 144 -1.60 3.61 12.98
N GLU A 145 -2.41 4.33 13.75
CA GLU A 145 -2.32 4.41 15.20
C GLU A 145 -2.40 3.03 15.89
N SER A 146 -3.29 2.15 15.42
CA SER A 146 -3.42 0.80 15.96
C SER A 146 -2.14 -0.04 15.78
N GLU A 147 -1.52 0.03 14.60
CA GLU A 147 -0.30 -0.70 14.27
C GLU A 147 0.90 -0.12 15.04
N ILE A 148 0.99 1.20 15.14
CA ILE A 148 2.00 1.90 15.94
C ILE A 148 1.93 1.45 17.41
N ASN A 149 0.73 1.49 17.99
CA ASN A 149 0.51 1.11 19.39
C ASN A 149 0.85 -0.37 19.63
N ALA A 150 0.48 -1.25 18.71
CA ALA A 150 0.84 -2.67 18.78
C ALA A 150 2.37 -2.88 18.76
N LYS A 151 3.10 -2.18 17.88
CA LYS A 151 4.57 -2.28 17.82
C LYS A 151 5.25 -1.71 19.05
N ILE A 152 4.79 -0.58 19.57
CA ILE A 152 5.33 0.02 20.81
C ILE A 152 5.19 -0.95 21.98
N ARG A 153 3.99 -1.53 22.19
CA ARG A 153 3.75 -2.51 23.26
C ARG A 153 4.67 -3.73 23.14
N LYS A 154 4.86 -4.25 21.91
CA LYS A 154 5.77 -5.38 21.66
C LYS A 154 7.22 -5.07 22.04
N ILE A 155 7.67 -3.85 21.83
CA ILE A 155 9.03 -3.41 22.19
C ILE A 155 9.13 -3.23 23.71
N GLN A 156 8.14 -2.61 24.35
CA GLN A 156 8.11 -2.40 25.80
C GLN A 156 8.11 -3.72 26.58
N ASN A 157 7.25 -4.68 26.20
CA ASN A 157 7.18 -5.97 26.88
C ASN A 157 8.52 -6.72 26.79
N LYS A 158 9.24 -6.64 25.67
CA LYS A 158 10.58 -7.23 25.54
C LYS A 158 11.64 -6.59 26.42
N GLY A 159 11.47 -5.33 26.81
CA GLY A 159 12.35 -4.64 27.75
C GLY A 159 12.02 -4.90 29.21
N ALA A 160 10.83 -5.42 29.52
CA ALA A 160 10.42 -5.81 30.87
C ALA A 160 10.85 -7.25 31.24
N ASP A 161 11.09 -8.09 30.23
CA ASP A 161 11.57 -9.48 30.39
C ASP A 161 13.12 -9.60 30.39
N GLN A 162 13.84 -8.48 30.36
CA GLN A 162 15.32 -8.39 30.41
C GLN A 162 15.78 -7.77 31.74
#